data_AF-A0A4Q2AMM3-F1
#
_entry.id   AF-A0A4Q2AMM3-F1
#
_cell.length_a   1.000
_cell.length_b   1.000
_cell.length_c   1.000
_cell.angle_alpha   90.00
_cell.angle_beta   90.00
_cell.angle_gamma   90.00
#
_symmetry.space_group_name_H-M   'P 1'
#
loop_
_entity.id
_entity.type
_entity.pdbx_description
1 polymer ?
#
loop_
_entity_poly.entity_id
_entity_poly.type
_entity_poly.pdbx_seq_one_letter_code
_entity_poly.pdbx_strand_id
1 'polypeptide(L)'
;MGKTVKQIAEEYGMSPANIYYHLTRLGIKKEKDKYKNPNIYSGKDLDILCQRLEKINEHKLNRENVDYWKNKSRKLGNENKKLKRTVKSLTNIKNELEILDKLVDTELIYEEKGE
;
A
#
# COMPACT_ATOMS: atom_id res chain seq x y z
N MET A 1 20.95 27.70 13.85
CA MET A 1 19.96 28.71 13.42
C MET A 1 18.57 28.20 13.79
N GLY A 2 17.67 29.05 14.30
CA GLY A 2 16.31 28.64 14.64
C GLY A 2 15.38 28.62 13.42
N LYS A 3 14.29 27.84 13.48
CA LYS A 3 13.26 27.74 12.44
C LYS A 3 11.91 28.23 12.96
N THR A 4 11.10 28.78 12.06
CA THR A 4 9.70 29.15 12.35
C THR A 4 8.77 27.95 12.18
N VAL A 5 7.60 27.97 12.82
CA VAL A 5 6.57 26.94 12.64
C VAL A 5 6.18 26.76 11.17
N LYS A 6 6.14 27.85 10.40
CA LYS A 6 5.80 27.78 8.97
C LYS A 6 6.87 27.01 8.18
N GLN A 7 8.14 27.29 8.43
CA GLN A 7 9.23 26.56 7.78
C GLN A 7 9.24 25.08 8.14
N ILE A 8 9.02 24.75 9.42
CA ILE A 8 8.92 23.36 9.88
C ILE A 8 7.71 22.66 9.25
N ALA A 9 6.58 23.36 9.15
CA ALA A 9 5.36 22.83 8.52
C ALA A 9 5.58 22.49 7.04
N GLU A 10 6.26 23.37 6.29
CA GLU A 10 6.62 23.15 4.88
C GLU A 10 7.59 21.97 4.72
N GLU A 11 8.66 21.91 5.53
CA GLU A 11 9.69 20.86 5.47
C GLU A 11 9.12 19.45 5.72
N TYR A 12 8.15 19.34 6.62
CA TYR A 12 7.53 18.05 6.99
C TYR A 12 6.19 17.80 6.30
N GLY A 13 5.77 18.66 5.35
CA GLY A 13 4.50 18.51 4.63
C GLY A 13 3.27 18.51 5.54
N MET A 14 3.30 19.28 6.63
CA MET A 14 2.25 19.34 7.65
C MET A 14 1.60 20.72 7.72
N SER A 15 0.43 20.81 8.34
CA SER A 15 -0.16 22.12 8.65
C SER A 15 0.54 22.78 9.85
N PRO A 16 0.66 24.12 9.87
CA PRO A 16 1.19 24.84 11.03
C PRO A 16 0.48 24.50 12.35
N ALA A 17 -0.83 24.27 12.30
CA ALA A 17 -1.63 23.85 13.46
C ALA A 17 -1.14 22.51 14.04
N ASN A 18 -0.76 21.56 13.19
CA ASN A 18 -0.25 20.26 13.62
C ASN A 18 1.14 20.38 14.28
N ILE A 19 1.98 21.28 13.77
CA ILE A 19 3.26 21.61 14.41
C ILE A 19 3.04 22.22 15.80
N TYR A 20 2.10 23.17 15.95
CA TYR A 20 1.73 23.74 17.26
C TYR A 20 1.21 22.68 18.24
N TYR A 21 0.41 21.73 17.76
CA TYR A 21 -0.06 20.62 18.57
C TYR A 21 1.09 19.78 19.13
N HIS A 22 2.09 19.46 18.30
CA HIS A 22 3.26 18.67 18.72
C HIS A 22 4.18 19.44 19.67
N LEU A 23 4.43 20.73 19.40
CA LEU A 23 5.16 21.61 20.31
C LEU A 23 4.51 21.66 21.70
N THR A 24 3.17 21.80 21.75
CA THR A 24 2.40 21.83 22.99
C THR A 24 2.50 20.51 23.76
N ARG A 25 2.39 19.36 23.07
CA ARG A 25 2.50 18.03 23.71
C ARG A 25 3.90 17.73 24.24
N LEU A 26 4.93 18.29 23.61
CA LEU A 26 6.31 18.15 24.06
C LEU A 26 6.66 19.12 25.20
N GLY A 27 5.74 20.02 25.58
CA GLY A 27 6.00 21.03 26.61
C GLY A 27 6.99 22.11 26.16
N ILE A 28 7.30 22.18 24.86
CA ILE A 28 8.22 23.17 24.29
C ILE A 28 7.53 24.52 24.32
N LYS A 29 8.03 25.41 25.19
CA LYS A 29 7.50 26.75 25.34
C LYS A 29 8.10 27.65 24.28
N LYS A 30 7.31 28.61 23.81
CA LYS A 30 7.77 29.67 22.93
C LYS A 30 8.89 30.43 23.64
N GLU A 31 10.03 30.63 23.00
CA GLU A 31 10.98 31.66 23.43
C GLU A 31 10.22 32.98 23.37
N LYS A 32 9.89 33.54 24.55
CA LYS A 32 9.10 34.77 24.69
C LYS A 32 9.97 35.96 24.29
N ASP A 33 10.21 36.12 23.01
CA ASP A 33 10.69 37.40 22.50
C ASP A 33 9.45 38.25 22.22
N LYS A 34 9.11 39.16 23.15
CA LYS A 34 7.91 40.01 23.12
C LYS A 34 7.77 40.85 21.83
N TYR A 35 8.83 40.91 21.03
CA TYR A 35 8.98 41.76 19.85
C TYR A 35 9.26 41.01 18.53
N LYS A 36 9.46 39.68 18.55
CA LYS A 36 9.69 38.90 17.31
C LYS A 36 8.48 38.07 16.94
N ASN A 37 7.72 38.58 15.99
CA ASN A 37 6.80 37.79 15.18
C ASN A 37 7.50 37.59 13.82
N PRO A 38 7.80 36.36 13.37
CA PRO A 38 7.32 35.06 13.85
C PRO A 38 8.12 34.46 15.03
N ASN A 39 7.46 33.57 15.79
CA ASN A 39 8.12 32.75 16.82
C ASN A 39 9.20 31.88 16.16
N ILE A 40 10.44 32.04 16.59
CA ILE A 40 11.59 31.25 16.16
C ILE A 40 11.87 30.22 17.25
N TYR A 41 12.00 28.95 16.88
CA TYR A 41 12.37 27.86 17.78
C TYR A 41 13.81 27.46 17.47
N SER A 42 14.67 27.43 18.48
CA SER A 42 16.10 27.16 18.30
C SER A 42 16.60 26.14 19.33
N GLY A 43 17.72 25.49 19.03
CA GLY A 43 18.39 24.57 19.94
C GLY A 43 17.68 23.22 20.12
N LYS A 44 17.90 22.62 21.29
CA LYS A 44 17.53 21.23 21.63
C LYS A 44 16.04 20.92 21.47
N ASP A 45 15.17 21.92 21.67
CA ASP A 45 13.73 21.76 21.55
C ASP A 45 13.30 21.48 20.09
N LEU A 46 13.99 22.11 19.14
CA LEU A 46 13.76 21.85 17.71
C LEU A 46 14.18 20.43 17.35
N ASP A 47 15.29 19.93 17.88
CA ASP A 47 15.78 18.57 17.63
C ASP A 47 14.80 17.51 18.15
N ILE A 48 14.24 17.71 19.35
CA ILE A 48 13.22 16.83 19.93
C ILE A 48 11.95 16.82 19.07
N LEU A 49 11.53 17.99 18.57
CA LEU A 49 10.39 18.09 17.67
C LEU A 49 10.67 17.35 16.34
N CYS A 50 11.81 17.59 15.70
CA CYS A 50 12.19 16.96 14.44
C CYS A 50 12.20 15.43 14.56
N GLN A 51 12.87 14.88 15.59
CA GLN A 51 12.88 13.42 15.83
C GLN A 51 11.48 12.83 16.00
N ARG A 52 10.56 13.58 16.63
CA ARG A 52 9.17 13.14 16.76
C ARG A 52 8.46 13.14 15.40
N LEU A 53 8.64 14.20 14.61
CA LEU A 53 8.00 14.35 13.31
C LEU A 53 8.51 13.31 12.30
N GLU A 54 9.81 13.02 12.30
CA GLU A 54 10.43 11.95 11.49
C GLU A 54 9.78 10.59 11.78
N LYS A 55 9.67 10.20 13.05
CA LYS A 55 9.00 8.94 13.45
C LYS A 55 7.54 8.88 12.98
N ILE A 56 6.81 9.99 13.09
CA ILE A 56 5.42 10.05 12.62
C ILE A 56 5.36 9.85 11.10
N ASN A 57 6.28 10.46 10.36
CA ASN A 57 6.31 10.36 8.91
C ASN A 57 6.70 8.95 8.46
N GLU A 58 7.69 8.33 9.10
CA GLU A 58 8.07 6.92 8.89
C GLU A 58 6.88 5.98 9.11
N HIS A 59 6.13 6.17 10.20
CA HIS A 59 4.94 5.35 10.47
C HIS A 59 3.84 5.53 9.42
N LYS A 60 3.65 6.74 8.87
CA LYS A 60 2.70 6.98 7.77
C LYS A 60 3.13 6.28 6.49
N LEU A 61 4.39 6.47 6.08
CA LEU A 61 4.97 5.79 4.92
C LEU A 61 4.87 4.26 5.04
N ASN A 62 5.19 3.71 6.21
CA ASN A 62 5.06 2.29 6.46
C ASN A 62 3.61 1.81 6.38
N ARG A 63 2.66 2.59 6.90
CA ARG A 63 1.22 2.25 6.83
C ARG A 63 0.70 2.26 5.41
N GLU A 64 1.02 3.30 4.62
CA GLU A 64 0.64 3.37 3.21
C GLU A 64 1.22 2.21 2.40
N ASN A 65 2.47 1.82 2.68
CA ASN A 65 3.10 0.66 2.07
C ASN A 65 2.39 -0.64 2.47
N VAL A 66 2.05 -0.82 3.75
CA VAL A 66 1.28 -1.99 4.24
C VAL A 66 -0.10 -2.06 3.58
N ASP A 67 -0.83 -0.96 3.51
CA ASP A 67 -2.16 -0.91 2.90
C ASP A 67 -2.09 -1.17 1.39
N TYR A 68 -1.06 -0.67 0.70
CA TYR A 68 -0.80 -0.98 -0.69
C TYR A 68 -0.60 -2.49 -0.91
N TRP A 69 0.32 -3.12 -0.15
CA TRP A 69 0.60 -4.55 -0.30
C TRP A 69 -0.59 -5.43 0.07
N LYS A 70 -1.35 -5.04 1.11
CA LYS A 70 -2.58 -5.72 1.50
C LYS A 70 -3.62 -5.71 0.36
N ASN A 71 -3.82 -4.55 -0.27
CA ASN A 71 -4.74 -4.42 -1.40
C ASN A 71 -4.26 -5.18 -2.63
N LYS A 72 -2.96 -5.11 -2.95
CA LYS A 72 -2.35 -5.83 -4.06
C LYS A 72 -2.48 -7.35 -3.88
N SER A 73 -2.16 -7.86 -2.69
CA SER A 73 -2.31 -9.28 -2.34
C SER A 73 -3.76 -9.76 -2.48
N ARG A 74 -4.74 -8.98 -2.01
CA ARG A 74 -6.16 -9.31 -2.15
C ARG A 74 -6.59 -9.41 -3.62
N LYS A 75 -6.18 -8.47 -4.47
CA LYS A 75 -6.49 -8.49 -5.92
C LYS A 75 -5.92 -9.73 -6.58
N LEU A 76 -4.63 -9.99 -6.39
CA LEU A 76 -3.94 -11.15 -6.94
C LEU A 76 -4.55 -12.47 -6.43
N GLY A 77 -4.93 -12.53 -5.15
CA GLY A 77 -5.61 -13.70 -4.58
C GLY A 77 -6.97 -13.98 -5.25
N ASN A 78 -7.73 -12.94 -5.59
CA ASN A 78 -9.00 -13.08 -6.30
C ASN A 78 -8.80 -13.52 -7.75
N GLU A 79 -7.82 -12.94 -8.45
CA GLU A 79 -7.46 -13.33 -9.82
C GLU A 79 -7.00 -14.79 -9.87
N ASN A 80 -6.14 -15.21 -8.94
CA ASN A 80 -5.68 -16.60 -8.87
C ASN A 80 -6.84 -17.58 -8.61
N LYS A 81 -7.80 -17.23 -7.75
CA LYS A 81 -9.03 -18.04 -7.57
C LYS A 81 -9.84 -18.17 -8.86
N LYS A 82 -9.95 -17.11 -9.67
CA LYS A 82 -10.62 -17.17 -10.97
C LYS A 82 -9.85 -18.08 -11.94
N LEU A 83 -8.54 -17.89 -12.06
CA LEU A 83 -7.68 -18.70 -12.91
C LEU A 83 -7.77 -20.19 -12.57
N LYS A 84 -7.75 -20.56 -11.28
CA LYS A 84 -7.91 -21.95 -10.84
C LYS A 84 -9.24 -22.56 -11.30
N ARG A 85 -10.34 -21.80 -11.28
CA ARG A 85 -11.64 -22.26 -11.78
C ARG A 85 -11.59 -22.45 -13.31
N THR A 86 -11.02 -21.50 -14.03
CA THR A 86 -10.86 -21.59 -15.48
C THR A 86 -10.03 -22.80 -15.88
N VAL A 87 -8.90 -23.04 -15.21
CA VAL A 87 -8.06 -24.23 -15.44
C VAL A 87 -8.86 -25.50 -15.23
N LYS A 88 -9.63 -25.60 -14.14
CA LYS A 88 -10.48 -26.77 -13.88
C LYS A 88 -11.50 -27.00 -15.01
N SER A 89 -12.16 -25.94 -15.47
CA SER A 89 -13.11 -26.04 -16.59
C SER A 89 -12.44 -26.48 -17.89
N LEU A 90 -11.25 -25.93 -18.20
CA LEU A 90 -10.48 -26.34 -19.39
C LEU A 90 -10.02 -27.79 -19.31
N THR A 91 -9.63 -28.27 -18.12
CA THR A 91 -9.29 -29.69 -17.93
C THR A 91 -10.49 -30.59 -18.19
N ASN A 92 -11.69 -30.22 -17.73
CA ASN A 92 -12.90 -30.99 -18.01
C ASN A 92 -13.17 -31.05 -19.52
N ILE A 93 -13.12 -29.91 -20.21
CA ILE A 93 -13.31 -29.85 -21.67
C ILE A 93 -12.28 -30.73 -22.40
N LYS A 94 -11.00 -30.67 -22.00
CA LYS A 94 -9.96 -31.54 -22.57
C LYS A 94 -10.32 -33.02 -22.44
N ASN A 95 -10.78 -33.44 -21.27
CA ASN A 95 -11.15 -34.84 -21.03
C ASN A 95 -12.38 -35.26 -21.86
N GLU A 96 -13.35 -34.36 -22.04
CA GLU A 96 -14.51 -34.61 -22.90
C GLU A 96 -14.10 -34.77 -24.38
N LEU A 97 -13.19 -33.92 -24.86
CA LEU A 97 -12.63 -34.05 -26.21
C LEU A 97 -11.88 -35.38 -26.40
N GLU A 98 -11.10 -35.82 -25.41
CA GLU A 98 -10.40 -37.12 -25.46
C GLU A 98 -11.37 -38.31 -25.52
N ILE A 99 -12.57 -38.19 -24.96
CA ILE A 99 -13.61 -39.21 -25.08
C ILE A 99 -14.21 -39.20 -26.50
N LEU A 100 -14.48 -38.02 -27.04
CA LEU A 100 -15.01 -37.88 -28.41
C LEU A 100 -14.04 -38.44 -29.45
N ASP A 101 -12.74 -38.13 -29.35
CA ASP A 101 -11.73 -38.66 -30.28
C ASP A 101 -11.73 -40.20 -30.29
N LYS A 102 -11.81 -40.83 -29.10
CA LYS A 102 -11.89 -42.29 -28.99
C LYS A 102 -13.16 -42.87 -29.60
N LEU A 103 -14.29 -42.17 -29.50
CA LEU A 103 -15.56 -42.62 -30.08
C LEU A 103 -15.51 -42.57 -31.61
N VAL A 104 -14.97 -41.48 -32.18
CA VAL A 104 -14.77 -41.34 -33.62
C VAL A 104 -13.85 -42.44 -34.15
N ASP A 105 -12.74 -42.71 -33.47
CA ASP A 105 -11.83 -43.81 -33.83
C ASP A 105 -12.54 -45.18 -33.82
N THR A 106 -13.44 -45.41 -32.86
CA THR A 106 -14.22 -46.67 -32.82
C THR A 106 -15.26 -46.76 -33.92
N GLU A 107 -15.97 -45.67 -34.26
CA GLU A 107 -16.95 -45.65 -35.36
C GLU A 107 -16.28 -45.96 -36.70
N LEU A 108 -15.10 -45.37 -36.97
CA LEU A 108 -14.30 -45.67 -38.16
C LEU A 108 -13.94 -47.17 -38.29
N ILE A 109 -13.59 -47.83 -37.19
CA ILE A 109 -13.29 -49.28 -37.17
C ILE A 109 -14.52 -50.12 -37.52
N TYR A 110 -15.72 -49.69 -37.11
CA TYR A 110 -16.96 -50.41 -37.42
C TYR A 110 -17.37 -50.22 -38.89
N GLU A 111 -17.15 -49.05 -39.47
CA GLU A 111 -17.38 -48.81 -40.91
C GLU A 111 -16.42 -49.65 -41.77
N GLU A 112 -15.13 -49.73 -41.41
CA GLU A 112 -14.13 -50.52 -42.16
C GLU A 112 -14.33 -52.06 -42.09
N LYS A 113 -15.09 -52.56 -41.10
CA LYS A 113 -15.36 -54.00 -40.91
C LYS A 113 -16.76 -54.44 -41.36
N GLY A 114 -17.61 -53.48 -41.76
CA GLY A 114 -18.98 -53.70 -42.17
C GLY A 114 -19.19 -53.83 -43.69
N GLU A 115 -18.13 -53.63 -44.48
CA GLU A 115 -18.05 -53.97 -45.92
C GLU A 115 -17.35 -55.32 -46.15
#